data_AF-A0A534RL27-F1
#
_entry.id   AF-A0A534RL27-F1
#
_cell.length_a   1.000
_cell.length_b   1.000
_cell.length_c   1.000
_cell.angle_alpha   90.00
_cell.angle_beta   90.00
_cell.angle_gamma   90.00
#
_symmetry.space_group_name_H-M   'P 1'
#
loop_
_entity.id
_entity.type
_entity.pdbx_description
1 polymer ?
#
loop_
_entity_poly.entity_id
_entity_poly.type
_entity_poly.pdbx_seq_one_letter_code
_entity_poly.pdbx_strand_id
1 'polypeptide(L)'
;MTRAHGWRGEATWAGRGITASHTEATIMGKGAHHHPTARLMNIGRRVDYAIRALSYLAAQPPDKAVSRREIQSKQDVPAHFLSKIMKQLASGGLVHSYMGAHGGFALKKPAPEISLKEV
;
A
#
# COMPACT_ATOMS: atom_id res chain seq x y z
N MET A 1 -10.01 -59.91 -9.94
CA MET A 1 -9.69 -58.73 -10.79
C MET A 1 -9.42 -57.60 -9.80
N THR A 2 -8.22 -57.09 -9.54
CA THR A 2 -7.03 -56.84 -10.36
C THR A 2 -5.76 -57.09 -9.52
N ARG A 3 -4.76 -57.63 -10.20
CA ARG A 3 -3.56 -58.30 -9.67
C ARG A 3 -2.45 -57.26 -9.44
N ALA A 4 -1.99 -57.13 -8.20
CA ALA A 4 -0.79 -56.38 -7.86
C ALA A 4 0.44 -57.16 -8.33
N HIS A 5 1.08 -56.69 -9.41
CA HIS A 5 2.36 -57.21 -9.86
C HIS A 5 3.47 -56.52 -9.07
N GLY A 6 4.19 -57.32 -8.28
CA GLY A 6 5.39 -56.92 -7.58
C GLY A 6 6.47 -56.47 -8.56
N TRP A 7 7.09 -55.35 -8.22
CA TRP A 7 8.30 -54.88 -8.87
C TRP A 7 9.51 -55.32 -8.04
N ARG A 8 10.21 -56.29 -8.61
CA ARG A 8 11.56 -56.74 -8.28
C ARG A 8 12.52 -55.91 -9.12
N GLY A 9 13.45 -55.19 -8.50
CA GLY A 9 14.44 -54.38 -9.20
C GLY A 9 15.54 -53.95 -8.24
N GLU A 10 16.55 -54.79 -8.12
CA GLU A 10 17.77 -54.58 -7.38
C GLU A 10 18.56 -53.41 -7.99
N ALA A 11 18.88 -52.40 -7.18
CA ALA A 11 19.85 -51.37 -7.52
C ALA A 11 20.98 -51.41 -6.48
N THR A 12 21.97 -52.26 -6.74
CA THR A 12 23.24 -52.28 -6.02
C THR A 12 24.09 -51.11 -6.51
N TRP A 13 24.14 -50.02 -5.76
CA TRP A 13 25.26 -49.08 -5.84
C TRP A 13 26.15 -49.32 -4.61
N ALA A 14 27.20 -50.11 -4.84
CA ALA A 14 28.35 -50.15 -3.96
C ALA A 14 29.22 -48.92 -4.26
N GLY A 15 29.62 -48.19 -3.22
CA GLY A 15 30.79 -47.32 -3.30
C GLY A 15 30.64 -45.96 -2.64
N ARG A 16 31.24 -45.86 -1.45
CA ARG A 16 31.70 -44.63 -0.76
C ARG A 16 30.66 -43.87 0.08
N GLY A 17 30.43 -44.43 1.27
CA GLY A 17 30.76 -43.78 2.54
C GLY A 17 30.29 -42.36 2.78
N ILE A 18 29.09 -42.22 3.37
CA ILE A 18 28.88 -41.39 4.56
C ILE A 18 27.82 -42.10 5.40
N THR A 19 28.19 -42.69 6.53
CA THR A 19 27.23 -43.24 7.49
C THR A 19 26.49 -42.07 8.14
N ALA A 20 25.30 -41.77 7.62
CA ALA A 20 24.29 -41.02 8.33
C ALA A 20 23.70 -41.92 9.42
N SER A 21 24.02 -41.63 10.67
CA SER A 21 23.40 -42.17 11.89
C SER A 21 23.92 -41.29 13.02
N HIS A 22 23.18 -40.78 13.99
CA HIS A 22 21.80 -40.97 14.40
C HIS A 22 21.67 -40.01 15.58
N THR A 23 20.82 -39.00 15.49
CA THR A 23 20.22 -38.38 16.68
C THR A 23 18.84 -37.88 16.29
N GLU A 24 17.86 -38.69 16.65
CA GLU A 24 16.52 -38.29 17.03
C GLU A 24 16.44 -36.85 17.56
N ALA A 25 15.47 -36.09 17.07
CA ALA A 25 14.40 -35.61 17.92
C ALA A 25 13.33 -34.90 17.07
N THR A 26 12.24 -35.62 16.81
CA THR A 26 10.88 -35.17 17.16
C THR A 26 10.89 -33.86 17.94
N ILE A 27 10.35 -32.76 17.37
CA ILE A 27 9.12 -32.10 17.82
C ILE A 27 8.57 -31.24 16.66
N MET A 28 7.39 -31.63 16.23
CA MET A 28 6.41 -30.85 15.49
C MET A 28 6.11 -29.53 16.22
N GLY A 29 6.40 -28.40 15.59
CA GLY A 29 6.04 -27.07 16.08
C GLY A 29 5.81 -26.12 14.93
N LYS A 30 4.60 -26.15 14.37
CA LYS A 30 4.07 -25.07 13.52
C LYS A 30 4.13 -23.76 14.31
N GLY A 31 5.15 -22.96 14.06
CA GLY A 31 5.21 -21.55 14.43
C GLY A 31 5.54 -20.79 13.18
N ALA A 32 4.52 -20.34 12.46
CA ALA A 32 4.68 -19.40 11.38
C ALA A 32 5.58 -18.26 11.89
N HIS A 33 6.68 -18.00 11.18
CA HIS A 33 7.45 -16.79 11.36
C HIS A 33 6.52 -15.61 11.08
N HIS A 34 5.87 -15.10 12.11
CA HIS A 34 5.17 -13.82 12.05
C HIS A 34 6.25 -12.76 11.89
N HIS A 35 6.52 -12.38 10.64
CA HIS A 35 7.15 -11.10 10.36
C HIS A 35 6.07 -10.04 10.67
N PRO A 36 6.19 -9.20 11.71
CA PRO A 36 5.23 -8.15 11.97
C PRO A 36 5.50 -6.98 11.01
N THR A 37 5.40 -7.24 9.70
CA THR A 37 5.45 -6.19 8.70
C THR A 37 4.13 -5.43 8.76
N ALA A 38 4.21 -4.20 9.27
CA ALA A 38 3.15 -3.23 9.43
C ALA A 38 2.08 -3.58 10.49
N ARG A 39 2.32 -3.10 11.72
CA ARG A 39 1.22 -2.51 12.48
C ARG A 39 0.58 -1.47 11.57
N LEU A 40 -0.61 -1.74 11.04
CA LEU A 40 -1.34 -0.81 10.18
C LEU A 40 -1.39 0.54 10.89
N MET A 41 -0.83 1.57 10.24
CA MET A 41 -0.83 2.93 10.77
C MET A 41 -2.27 3.39 10.91
N ASN A 42 -2.69 3.72 12.14
CA ASN A 42 -4.02 4.26 12.40
C ASN A 42 -4.05 5.75 12.03
N ILE A 43 -4.23 6.04 10.75
CA ILE A 43 -4.36 7.41 10.24
C ILE A 43 -5.82 7.83 10.34
N GLY A 44 -6.07 9.01 10.91
CA GLY A 44 -7.44 9.54 10.98
C GLY A 44 -8.00 9.82 9.59
N ARG A 45 -9.30 9.54 9.38
CA ARG A 45 -9.98 9.71 8.06
C ARG A 45 -9.72 11.06 7.39
N ARG A 46 -9.64 12.14 8.17
CA ARG A 46 -9.37 13.48 7.63
C ARG A 46 -7.99 13.57 6.98
N VAL A 47 -6.98 13.00 7.63
CA VAL A 47 -5.59 13.00 7.16
C VAL A 47 -5.47 12.08 5.94
N ASP A 48 -6.07 10.89 5.98
CA ASP A 48 -6.13 9.99 4.81
C ASP A 48 -6.73 10.71 3.58
N TYR A 49 -7.89 11.35 3.73
CA TYR A 49 -8.51 12.10 2.64
C TYR A 49 -7.70 13.31 2.18
N ALA A 50 -7.00 14.00 3.09
CA ALA A 50 -6.11 15.12 2.72
C ALA A 50 -4.94 14.63 1.88
N ILE A 51 -4.30 13.53 2.28
CA ILE A 51 -3.20 12.91 1.54
C ILE A 51 -3.68 12.46 0.16
N ARG A 52 -4.83 11.80 0.06
CA ARG A 52 -5.42 11.40 -1.23
C ARG A 52 -5.66 12.60 -2.15
N ALA A 53 -6.24 13.67 -1.62
CA ALA A 53 -6.48 14.89 -2.39
C ALA A 53 -5.16 15.53 -2.88
N LEU A 54 -4.18 15.69 -1.99
CA LEU A 54 -2.86 16.24 -2.34
C LEU A 54 -2.12 15.35 -3.34
N SER A 55 -2.17 14.02 -3.16
CA SER A 55 -1.57 13.06 -4.09
C SER A 55 -2.20 13.14 -5.46
N TYR A 56 -3.52 13.35 -5.55
CA TYR A 56 -4.19 13.53 -6.83
C TYR A 56 -3.77 14.83 -7.52
N LEU A 57 -3.67 15.93 -6.77
CA LEU A 57 -3.19 17.21 -7.29
C LEU A 57 -1.73 17.16 -7.73
N ALA A 58 -0.89 16.44 -6.98
CA ALA A 58 0.53 16.21 -7.31
C ALA A 58 0.73 15.46 -8.63
N ALA A 59 -0.22 14.61 -9.00
CA ALA A 59 -0.18 13.85 -10.26
C ALA A 59 -0.68 14.66 -11.48
N GLN A 60 -1.17 15.89 -11.27
CA GLN A 60 -1.60 16.75 -12.37
C GLN A 60 -0.44 17.56 -12.93
N PRO A 61 -0.56 18.05 -14.18
CA PRO A 61 0.33 19.09 -14.68
C PRO A 61 0.42 20.28 -13.71
N PRO A 62 1.60 20.91 -13.59
CA PRO A 62 1.76 22.14 -12.81
C PRO A 62 0.70 23.19 -13.15
N ASP A 63 0.21 23.91 -12.14
CA ASP A 63 -0.79 24.98 -12.25
C ASP A 63 -2.16 24.58 -12.82
N LYS A 64 -2.39 23.29 -13.13
CA LYS A 64 -3.70 22.81 -13.54
C LYS A 64 -4.66 22.82 -12.35
N ALA A 65 -5.66 23.71 -12.41
CA ALA A 65 -6.75 23.71 -11.46
C ALA A 65 -7.65 22.48 -11.66
N VAL A 66 -7.87 21.73 -10.58
CA VAL A 66 -8.76 20.57 -10.54
C VAL A 66 -10.03 20.92 -9.76
N SER A 67 -11.18 20.63 -10.35
CA SER A 67 -12.46 20.87 -9.68
C SER A 67 -12.64 19.97 -8.46
N ARG A 68 -13.33 20.48 -7.44
CA ARG A 68 -13.68 19.68 -6.24
C ARG A 68 -14.44 18.39 -6.61
N ARG A 69 -15.33 18.46 -7.60
CA ARG A 69 -16.15 17.32 -8.04
C ARG A 69 -15.30 16.21 -8.67
N GLU A 70 -14.25 16.58 -9.39
CA GLU A 70 -13.30 15.64 -9.96
C GLU A 70 -12.54 14.90 -8.86
N ILE A 71 -12.00 15.62 -7.87
CA ILE A 71 -11.28 15.00 -6.75
C ILE A 71 -12.19 14.03 -5.99
N GLN A 72 -13.45 14.41 -5.72
CA GLN A 72 -14.43 13.52 -5.06
C GLN A 72 -14.60 12.22 -5.83
N SER A 73 -14.85 12.31 -7.14
CA SER A 73 -15.11 11.14 -7.96
C SER A 73 -13.87 10.26 -8.14
N LYS A 74 -12.67 10.85 -8.20
CA LYS A 74 -11.43 10.12 -8.48
C LYS A 74 -10.78 9.51 -7.24
N GLN A 75 -11.02 10.10 -6.07
CA GLN A 75 -10.40 9.67 -4.80
C GLN A 75 -11.40 9.05 -3.81
N ASP A 76 -12.68 8.94 -4.20
CA ASP A 76 -13.77 8.43 -3.35
C ASP A 76 -13.85 9.15 -1.99
N VAL A 77 -13.79 10.49 -2.04
CA VAL A 77 -13.84 11.35 -0.85
C VAL A 77 -15.21 12.00 -0.74
N PRO A 78 -15.94 11.86 0.39
CA PRO A 78 -17.25 12.47 0.54
C PRO A 78 -17.19 14.00 0.48
N ALA A 79 -18.20 14.60 -0.16
CA ALA A 79 -18.15 16.02 -0.53
C ALA A 79 -17.99 17.00 0.63
N HIS A 80 -18.64 16.70 1.75
CA HIS A 80 -18.59 17.52 2.95
C HIS A 80 -17.20 17.47 3.62
N PHE A 81 -16.55 16.30 3.64
CA PHE A 81 -15.17 16.17 4.12
C PHE A 81 -14.20 16.91 3.21
N LEU A 82 -14.29 16.68 1.89
CA LEU A 82 -13.36 17.29 0.96
C LEU A 82 -13.42 18.82 1.03
N SER A 83 -14.62 19.40 1.11
CA SER A 83 -14.77 20.85 1.22
C SER A 83 -14.04 21.43 2.43
N LYS A 84 -14.14 20.76 3.58
CA LYS A 84 -13.45 21.16 4.81
C LYS A 84 -11.94 20.99 4.67
N ILE A 85 -11.50 19.86 4.12
CA ILE A 85 -10.08 19.55 3.90
C ILE A 85 -9.44 20.57 2.97
N MET A 86 -10.03 20.82 1.79
CA MET A 86 -9.47 21.76 0.82
C MET A 86 -9.39 23.19 1.37
N LYS A 87 -10.38 23.60 2.17
CA LYS A 87 -10.32 24.89 2.88
C LYS A 87 -9.14 24.95 3.86
N GLN A 88 -8.91 23.89 4.63
CA GLN A 88 -7.78 23.80 5.57
C GLN A 88 -6.44 23.82 4.84
N LEU A 89 -6.29 23.04 3.77
CA LEU A 89 -5.08 23.01 2.94
C LEU A 89 -4.80 24.36 2.28
N ALA A 90 -5.84 25.06 1.82
CA ALA A 90 -5.69 26.40 1.24
C ALA A 90 -5.24 27.42 2.29
N SER A 91 -5.85 27.39 3.49
CA SER A 91 -5.41 28.26 4.60
C SER A 91 -4.00 27.93 5.10
N GLY A 92 -3.60 26.66 5.03
CA GLY A 92 -2.23 26.21 5.34
C GLY A 92 -1.22 26.49 4.23
N GLY A 93 -1.66 27.06 3.10
CA GLY A 93 -0.77 27.43 2.00
C GLY A 93 -0.22 26.24 1.20
N LEU A 94 -0.87 25.06 1.26
CA LEU A 94 -0.47 23.89 0.47
C LEU A 94 -1.10 23.89 -0.93
N VAL A 95 -2.25 24.52 -1.09
CA VAL A 95 -2.97 24.60 -2.36
C VAL A 95 -3.42 26.02 -2.68
N HIS A 96 -3.49 26.34 -3.96
CA HIS A 96 -4.25 27.47 -4.48
C HIS A 96 -5.72 27.09 -4.63
N SER A 97 -6.61 28.06 -4.43
CA SER A 97 -8.05 27.93 -4.68
C SER A 97 -8.46 28.98 -5.70
N TYR A 98 -8.86 28.54 -6.88
CA TYR A 98 -9.32 29.40 -7.97
C TYR A 98 -10.84 29.44 -7.99
N MET A 99 -11.41 30.63 -8.15
CA MET A 99 -12.85 30.86 -8.22
C MET A 99 -13.31 30.89 -9.70
N GLY A 100 -14.60 30.65 -9.94
CA GLY A 100 -15.22 30.74 -11.27
C GLY A 100 -15.56 29.39 -11.91
N ALA A 101 -16.05 29.42 -13.17
CA ALA A 101 -16.56 28.25 -13.88
C ALA A 101 -15.50 27.15 -14.12
N HIS A 102 -14.24 27.56 -14.26
CA HIS A 102 -13.07 26.68 -14.36
C HIS A 102 -12.22 26.69 -13.08
N GLY A 103 -12.83 27.09 -11.96
CA GLY A 103 -12.19 27.12 -10.66
C GLY A 103 -11.88 25.73 -10.12
N GLY A 104 -11.13 25.68 -9.03
CA GLY A 104 -10.64 24.43 -8.47
C GLY A 104 -9.43 24.63 -7.58
N PHE A 105 -8.64 23.58 -7.45
CA PHE A 105 -7.46 23.55 -6.62
C PHE A 105 -6.24 23.08 -7.40
N ALA A 106 -5.09 23.67 -7.12
CA ALA A 106 -3.79 23.23 -7.60
C ALA A 106 -2.79 23.29 -6.44
N LEU A 107 -1.68 22.56 -6.52
CA LEU A 107 -0.63 22.69 -5.51
C LEU A 107 -0.02 24.10 -5.56
N LYS A 108 0.31 24.65 -4.39
CA LYS A 108 0.97 25.96 -4.28
C LYS A 108 2.49 25.88 -4.43
N LYS A 109 3.05 24.69 -4.25
CA LYS A 109 4.47 24.37 -4.44
C LYS A 109 4.63 22.97 -5.03
N PRO A 110 5.77 22.64 -5.66
CA PRO A 110 6.02 21.31 -6.18
C PRO A 110 5.80 20.22 -5.11
N ALA A 111 5.25 19.07 -5.52
CA ALA A 111 4.95 17.97 -4.60
C ALA A 111 6.15 17.52 -3.73
N PRO A 112 7.41 17.46 -4.23
CA PRO A 112 8.57 17.12 -3.41
C PRO A 112 8.87 18.09 -2.27
N GLU A 113 8.36 19.33 -2.33
CA GLU A 113 8.55 20.35 -1.30
C GLU A 113 7.43 20.33 -0.23
N ILE A 114 6.41 19.49 -0.40
CA ILE A 114 5.31 19.33 0.57
C ILE A 114 5.66 18.21 1.53
N SER A 115 5.82 18.56 2.81
CA SER A 115 6.05 17.58 3.87
C SER A 115 4.75 17.08 4.48
N LEU A 116 4.71 15.81 4.87
CA LEU A 116 3.59 15.24 5.62
C LEU A 116 3.30 16.00 6.94
N LYS A 117 4.30 16.67 7.53
CA LYS A 117 4.12 17.47 8.75
C LYS A 117 3.25 18.71 8.54
N GLU A 118 3.07 19.14 7.29
CA GLU A 118 2.30 20.32 6.92
C GLU A 118 0.80 20.00 6.69
N VAL A 119 0.44 18.71 6.67
CA VAL A 119 -0.91 18.18 6.36
C VAL A 119 -1.68 17.85 7.64
#